data_AF-A0A1F4QUF1-F1
#
_entry.id   AF-A0A1F4QUF1-F1
#
_cell.length_a   1.000
_cell.length_b   1.000
_cell.length_c   1.000
_cell.angle_alpha   90.00
_cell.angle_beta   90.00
_cell.angle_gamma   90.00
#
_symmetry.space_group_name_H-M   'P 1'
#
loop_
_entity.id
_entity.type
_entity.pdbx_description
1 polymer ?
#
loop_
_entity_poly.entity_id
_entity_poly.type
_entity_poly.pdbx_seq_one_letter_code
_entity_poly.pdbx_strand_id
1 'polypeptide(L)'
;MIKAKQQGKELRMIVSFTHLPGTPLVVNTKYRNEIKNPKDLRGRPVGVTAPGSATDLLMRYMMSKEGVRPEEMKIIGVGTNTIVPAIENDQVVNARVKANRWMATTPVEKWADVLPPELVGDRATWIESFKASRETFTADSLPTKEAVMTVLRTFEAVGQIPNATRMDPDGLIDTRFVRKALERK
;
A
#
# COMPACT_ATOMS: atom_id res chain seq x y z
N MET A 1 0.53 -10.38 3.39
CA MET A 1 1.48 -10.87 4.41
C MET A 1 0.78 -11.31 5.67
N ILE A 2 0.11 -10.42 6.41
CA ILE A 2 -0.50 -10.74 7.70
C ILE A 2 -1.52 -11.90 7.59
N LYS A 3 -2.43 -11.86 6.60
CA LYS A 3 -3.35 -12.97 6.32
C LYS A 3 -2.65 -14.30 5.96
N ALA A 4 -1.54 -14.24 5.25
CA ALA A 4 -0.77 -15.44 4.90
C ALA A 4 0.00 -16.00 6.12
N LYS A 5 0.48 -15.15 7.03
CA LYS A 5 1.03 -15.55 8.34
C LYS A 5 -0.03 -16.23 9.22
N GLN A 6 -1.28 -15.75 9.21
CA GLN A 6 -2.40 -16.46 9.87
C GLN A 6 -2.67 -17.85 9.28
N GLN A 7 -2.35 -18.06 8.01
CA GLN A 7 -2.45 -19.36 7.33
C GLN A 7 -1.21 -20.24 7.56
N GLY A 8 -0.34 -19.88 8.50
CA GLY A 8 0.88 -20.63 8.82
C GLY A 8 2.05 -20.42 7.84
N LYS A 9 1.96 -19.47 6.91
CA LYS A 9 3.05 -19.19 5.97
C LYS A 9 4.12 -18.31 6.61
N GLU A 10 5.37 -18.77 6.55
CA GLU A 10 6.54 -18.01 6.98
C GLU A 10 6.91 -16.93 5.95
N LEU A 11 6.29 -15.75 6.07
CA LEU A 11 6.59 -14.57 5.25
C LEU A 11 7.11 -13.41 6.11
N ARG A 12 8.10 -12.68 5.59
CA ARG A 12 8.66 -11.47 6.22
C ARG A 12 8.69 -10.29 5.25
N MET A 13 8.54 -9.08 5.77
CA MET A 13 8.76 -7.85 5.02
C MET A 13 10.25 -7.59 4.85
N ILE A 14 10.73 -7.67 3.61
CA ILE A 14 12.16 -7.51 3.29
C ILE A 14 12.50 -6.16 2.65
N VAL A 15 11.51 -5.36 2.26
CA VAL A 15 11.69 -4.02 1.68
C VAL A 15 10.36 -3.26 1.76
N SER A 16 10.42 -1.95 2.05
CA SER A 16 9.26 -1.05 2.08
C SER A 16 9.20 -0.18 0.83
N PHE A 17 7.98 0.06 0.32
CA PHE A 17 7.75 0.84 -0.89
C PHE A 17 7.28 2.25 -0.54
N THR A 18 6.43 2.36 0.48
CA THR A 18 5.86 3.60 1.01
C THR A 18 5.85 3.53 2.55
N HIS A 19 5.86 4.67 3.22
CA HIS A 19 5.72 4.74 4.68
C HIS A 19 4.34 5.28 5.12
N LEU A 20 3.57 5.88 4.20
CA LEU A 20 2.15 6.19 4.37
C LEU A 20 1.29 5.41 3.36
N PRO A 21 -0.04 5.28 3.60
CA PRO A 21 -0.96 4.73 2.60
C PRO A 21 -1.05 5.64 1.36
N GLY A 22 -0.29 5.33 0.31
CA GLY A 22 -0.22 6.12 -0.93
C GLY A 22 -1.33 5.84 -1.93
N THR A 23 -2.53 5.44 -1.49
CA THR A 23 -3.64 5.09 -2.41
C THR A 23 -4.75 6.13 -2.34
N PRO A 24 -4.96 6.94 -3.39
CA PRO A 24 -6.16 7.75 -3.50
C PRO A 24 -7.38 6.86 -3.74
N LEU A 25 -8.47 7.12 -3.03
CA LEU A 25 -9.76 6.50 -3.33
C LEU A 25 -10.42 7.26 -4.47
N VAL A 26 -10.72 6.55 -5.56
CA VAL A 26 -11.30 7.14 -6.75
C VAL A 26 -12.74 6.67 -6.90
N VAL A 27 -13.64 7.64 -7.07
CA VAL A 27 -15.05 7.40 -7.40
C VAL A 27 -15.27 7.80 -8.85
N ASN A 28 -15.96 6.96 -9.62
CA ASN A 28 -16.33 7.30 -10.99
C ASN A 28 -17.22 8.55 -11.00
N THR A 29 -16.91 9.53 -11.87
CA THR A 29 -17.60 10.82 -11.95
C THR A 29 -19.11 10.71 -12.16
N LYS A 30 -19.61 9.62 -12.75
CA LYS A 30 -21.06 9.36 -12.87
C LYS A 30 -21.78 9.22 -11.53
N TYR A 31 -21.07 8.81 -10.48
CA TYR A 31 -21.61 8.65 -9.12
C TYR A 31 -21.29 9.83 -8.20
N ARG A 32 -20.73 10.93 -8.70
CA ARG A 32 -20.28 12.08 -7.88
C ARG A 32 -21.36 12.71 -7.01
N ASN A 33 -22.63 12.61 -7.43
CA ASN A 33 -23.77 13.15 -6.69
C ASN A 33 -24.36 12.13 -5.70
N GLU A 34 -24.02 10.85 -5.85
CA GLU A 34 -24.49 9.73 -5.02
C GLU A 34 -23.50 9.35 -3.93
N ILE A 35 -22.19 9.48 -4.20
CA ILE A 35 -21.11 9.12 -3.27
C ILE A 35 -20.38 10.40 -2.89
N LYS A 36 -20.73 10.93 -1.72
CA LYS A 36 -20.16 12.18 -1.17
C LYS A 36 -19.27 11.94 0.03
N ASN A 37 -19.43 10.79 0.69
CA ASN A 37 -18.69 10.41 1.89
C ASN A 37 -18.64 8.87 1.99
N PRO A 38 -17.78 8.30 2.86
CA PRO A 38 -17.55 6.86 2.86
C PRO A 38 -18.82 6.03 3.09
N LYS A 39 -19.73 6.42 4.01
CA LYS A 39 -20.98 5.67 4.29
C LYS A 39 -21.87 5.44 3.06
N ASP A 40 -21.77 6.26 2.01
CA ASP A 40 -22.52 6.10 0.76
C ASP A 40 -22.10 4.84 -0.03
N LEU A 41 -20.96 4.24 0.33
CA LEU A 41 -20.45 2.99 -0.23
C LEU A 41 -21.09 1.73 0.41
N ARG A 42 -21.92 1.87 1.44
CA ARG A 42 -22.57 0.73 2.12
C ARG A 42 -23.35 -0.14 1.12
N GLY A 43 -23.06 -1.44 1.11
CA GLY A 43 -23.72 -2.41 0.23
C GLY A 43 -23.38 -2.29 -1.27
N ARG A 44 -22.57 -1.31 -1.67
CA ARG A 44 -22.07 -1.13 -3.04
C ARG A 44 -20.76 -1.93 -3.24
N PRO A 45 -20.49 -2.42 -4.47
CA PRO A 45 -19.22 -3.04 -4.78
C PRO A 45 -18.08 -2.01 -4.76
N VAL A 46 -17.01 -2.30 -4.03
CA VAL A 46 -15.80 -1.48 -3.93
C VAL A 46 -14.62 -2.28 -4.46
N GLY A 47 -13.96 -1.72 -5.48
CA GLY A 47 -12.74 -2.29 -6.05
C GLY A 47 -11.54 -2.05 -5.13
N VAL A 48 -10.82 -3.11 -4.81
CA VAL A 48 -9.55 -3.07 -4.07
C VAL A 48 -8.54 -3.94 -4.79
N THR A 49 -7.26 -3.76 -4.50
CA THR A 49 -6.19 -4.56 -5.13
C THR A 49 -6.43 -6.07 -4.95
N ALA A 50 -6.65 -6.51 -3.71
CA ALA A 50 -7.10 -7.86 -3.37
C ALA A 50 -7.75 -7.86 -1.98
N PRO A 51 -8.69 -8.77 -1.66
CA PRO A 51 -9.18 -8.91 -0.29
C PRO A 51 -8.03 -9.16 0.71
N GLY A 52 -7.91 -8.31 1.73
CA GLY A 52 -6.82 -8.29 2.72
C GLY A 52 -5.58 -7.49 2.31
N SER A 53 -5.62 -6.72 1.21
CA SER A 53 -4.56 -5.77 0.84
C SER A 53 -4.59 -4.51 1.71
N ALA A 54 -3.56 -3.65 1.58
CA ALA A 54 -3.56 -2.33 2.20
C ALA A 54 -4.73 -1.45 1.73
N THR A 55 -5.15 -1.60 0.47
CA THR A 55 -6.29 -0.88 -0.11
C THR A 55 -7.64 -1.38 0.46
N ASP A 56 -7.78 -2.67 0.72
CA ASP A 56 -8.92 -3.22 1.47
C ASP A 56 -8.94 -2.75 2.93
N LEU A 57 -7.78 -2.77 3.59
CA LEU A 57 -7.63 -2.33 4.98
C LEU A 57 -8.02 -0.84 5.15
N LEU A 58 -7.50 0.03 4.30
CA LEU A 58 -7.81 1.46 4.32
C LEU A 58 -9.31 1.69 4.13
N MET A 59 -9.92 1.02 3.15
CA MET A 59 -11.35 1.10 2.91
C MET A 59 -12.18 0.70 4.13
N ARG A 60 -11.86 -0.43 4.74
CA ARG A 60 -12.57 -0.92 5.94
C ARG A 60 -12.40 -0.01 7.13
N TYR A 61 -11.21 0.55 7.31
CA TYR A 61 -10.95 1.51 8.39
C TYR A 61 -11.75 2.80 8.22
N MET A 62 -11.80 3.37 7.01
CA MET A 62 -12.61 4.57 6.76
C MET A 62 -14.10 4.30 6.96
N MET A 63 -14.58 3.13 6.53
CA MET A 63 -15.98 2.73 6.68
C MET A 63 -16.38 2.48 8.14
N SER A 64 -15.49 1.88 8.94
CA SER A 64 -15.75 1.66 10.36
C SER A 64 -15.86 2.95 11.17
N LYS A 65 -15.08 3.99 10.80
CA LYS A 65 -15.20 5.33 11.39
C LYS A 65 -16.55 5.99 11.12
N GLU A 66 -17.20 5.65 10.01
CA GLU A 66 -18.54 6.11 9.65
C GLU A 66 -19.67 5.16 10.12
N GLY A 67 -19.35 4.23 11.03
CA GLY A 67 -20.33 3.29 11.60
C GLY A 67 -20.80 2.21 10.63
N VAL A 68 -20.09 1.99 9.52
CA VAL A 68 -20.35 0.86 8.62
C VAL A 68 -19.49 -0.32 9.07
N ARG A 69 -20.12 -1.45 9.35
CA ARG A 69 -19.38 -2.65 9.74
C ARG A 69 -18.58 -3.21 8.55
N PRO A 70 -17.32 -3.63 8.73
CA PRO A 70 -16.49 -4.16 7.64
C PRO A 70 -17.13 -5.33 6.87
N GLU A 71 -18.00 -6.12 7.51
CA GLU A 71 -18.71 -7.25 6.90
C GLU A 71 -19.83 -6.80 5.93
N GLU A 72 -20.32 -5.56 6.07
CA GLU A 72 -21.33 -4.97 5.18
C GLU A 72 -20.74 -4.47 3.85
N MET A 73 -19.42 -4.47 3.72
CA MET A 73 -18.72 -4.04 2.51
C MET A 73 -18.63 -5.16 1.49
N LYS A 74 -19.01 -4.88 0.23
CA LYS A 74 -18.80 -5.79 -0.90
C LYS A 74 -17.49 -5.48 -1.59
N ILE A 75 -16.46 -6.26 -1.30
CA ILE A 75 -15.10 -6.04 -1.81
C ILE A 75 -14.86 -6.87 -3.08
N ILE A 76 -14.34 -6.24 -4.13
CA ILE A 76 -13.94 -6.89 -5.38
C ILE A 76 -12.43 -6.71 -5.57
N GLY A 77 -11.69 -7.82 -5.70
CA GLY A 77 -10.28 -7.79 -6.04
C GLY A 77 -10.09 -7.47 -7.53
N VAL A 78 -9.33 -6.42 -7.84
CA VAL A 78 -9.06 -5.98 -9.22
C VAL A 78 -7.60 -6.21 -9.68
N GLY A 79 -6.75 -6.77 -8.81
CA GLY A 79 -5.46 -7.41 -9.17
C GLY A 79 -4.19 -6.56 -9.01
N THR A 80 -3.05 -7.25 -9.02
CA THR A 80 -1.66 -6.74 -9.16
C THR A 80 -0.87 -7.75 -9.98
N ASN A 81 -0.86 -7.60 -11.30
CA ASN A 81 -0.51 -8.73 -12.18
C ASN A 81 1.01 -8.90 -12.42
N THR A 82 1.88 -8.19 -11.71
CA THR A 82 3.33 -8.13 -12.03
C THR A 82 4.30 -8.30 -10.85
N ILE A 83 3.82 -8.37 -9.61
CA ILE A 83 4.72 -8.31 -8.43
C ILE A 83 5.35 -9.67 -8.09
N VAL A 84 4.64 -10.78 -8.30
CA VAL A 84 5.11 -12.12 -7.89
C VAL A 84 6.37 -12.56 -8.67
N PRO A 85 6.43 -12.49 -10.02
CA PRO A 85 7.62 -12.92 -10.77
C PRO A 85 8.84 -12.03 -10.50
N ALA A 86 8.64 -10.77 -10.15
CA ALA A 86 9.75 -9.86 -9.84
C ALA A 86 10.43 -10.25 -8.51
N ILE A 87 9.63 -10.65 -7.50
CA ILE A 87 10.13 -11.11 -6.19
C ILE A 87 10.97 -12.39 -6.33
N GLU A 88 10.54 -13.33 -7.17
CA GLU A 88 11.22 -14.61 -7.37
C GLU A 88 12.63 -14.47 -7.98
N ASN A 89 12.94 -13.35 -8.62
CA ASN A 89 14.21 -13.11 -9.31
C ASN A 89 15.21 -12.23 -8.50
N ASP A 90 14.96 -11.94 -7.22
CA ASP A 90 15.83 -11.11 -6.34
C ASP A 90 16.14 -9.68 -6.85
N GLN A 91 15.43 -9.22 -7.88
CA GLN A 91 15.64 -7.90 -8.48
C GLN A 91 14.92 -6.77 -7.71
N VAL A 92 13.98 -7.11 -6.83
CA VAL A 92 13.06 -6.13 -6.22
C VAL A 92 13.75 -5.25 -5.19
N VAL A 93 14.57 -5.80 -4.28
CA VAL A 93 15.11 -5.02 -3.14
C VAL A 93 16.07 -3.93 -3.62
N ASN A 94 17.06 -4.29 -4.44
CA ASN A 94 18.04 -3.32 -4.94
C ASN A 94 17.40 -2.29 -5.88
N ALA A 95 16.53 -2.74 -6.80
CA ALA A 95 15.83 -1.81 -7.69
C ALA A 95 14.94 -0.84 -6.90
N ARG A 96 14.25 -1.32 -5.86
CA ARG A 96 13.39 -0.48 -5.01
C ARG A 96 14.20 0.53 -4.20
N VAL A 97 15.28 0.11 -3.53
CA VAL A 97 16.15 1.04 -2.77
C VAL A 97 16.70 2.14 -3.68
N LYS A 98 17.18 1.78 -4.89
CA LYS A 98 17.66 2.76 -5.87
C LYS A 98 16.56 3.69 -6.35
N ALA A 99 15.39 3.15 -6.71
CA ALA A 99 14.25 3.95 -7.16
C ALA A 99 13.79 4.93 -6.07
N ASN A 100 13.67 4.48 -4.82
CA ASN A 100 13.24 5.30 -3.70
C ASN A 100 14.24 6.41 -3.34
N ARG A 101 15.55 6.12 -3.36
CA ARG A 101 16.60 7.15 -3.21
C ARG A 101 16.56 8.19 -4.31
N TRP A 102 16.40 7.75 -5.55
CA TRP A 102 16.30 8.65 -6.70
C TRP A 102 15.04 9.53 -6.61
N MET A 103 13.89 8.93 -6.31
CA MET A 103 12.64 9.66 -6.11
C MET A 103 12.77 10.71 -4.99
N ALA A 104 13.38 10.35 -3.86
CA ALA A 104 13.55 11.26 -2.72
C ALA A 104 14.28 12.58 -3.08
N THR A 105 15.24 12.54 -4.01
CA THR A 105 16.04 13.70 -4.42
C THR A 105 15.60 14.33 -5.74
N THR A 106 14.74 13.65 -6.50
CA THR A 106 14.38 14.06 -7.87
C THR A 106 12.99 14.71 -7.91
N PRO A 107 12.80 15.86 -8.59
CA PRO A 107 11.49 16.47 -8.82
C PRO A 107 10.52 15.52 -9.54
N VAL A 108 9.23 15.60 -9.22
CA VAL A 108 8.19 14.70 -9.77
C VAL A 108 8.05 14.82 -11.28
N GLU A 109 8.34 15.99 -11.84
CA GLU A 109 8.37 16.24 -13.28
C GLU A 109 9.31 15.28 -14.01
N LYS A 110 10.47 14.99 -13.40
CA LYS A 110 11.46 14.05 -13.96
C LYS A 110 11.03 12.60 -13.82
N TRP A 111 10.09 12.29 -12.92
CA TRP A 111 9.51 10.95 -12.82
C TRP A 111 8.60 10.67 -14.01
N ALA A 112 7.80 11.65 -14.42
CA ALA A 112 6.97 11.52 -15.62
C ALA A 112 7.81 11.34 -16.90
N ASP A 113 8.99 11.98 -16.96
CA ASP A 113 9.88 11.92 -18.13
C ASP A 113 10.51 10.52 -18.36
N VAL A 114 10.63 9.68 -17.32
CA VAL A 114 11.27 8.35 -17.41
C VAL A 114 10.27 7.20 -17.55
N LEU A 115 8.97 7.50 -17.54
CA LEU A 115 7.91 6.51 -17.65
C LEU A 115 7.34 6.48 -19.08
N PRO A 116 6.93 5.30 -19.59
CA PRO A 116 6.13 5.21 -20.80
C PRO A 116 4.91 6.15 -20.74
N PRO A 117 4.60 6.90 -21.81
CA PRO A 117 3.47 7.84 -21.81
C PRO A 117 2.13 7.21 -21.41
N GLU A 118 1.94 5.92 -21.68
CA GLU A 118 0.72 5.18 -21.33
C GLU A 118 0.55 4.99 -19.81
N LEU A 119 1.66 4.98 -19.06
CA LEU A 119 1.65 4.93 -17.59
C LEU A 119 1.50 6.32 -16.96
N VAL A 120 1.82 7.38 -17.71
CA VAL A 120 1.68 8.76 -17.27
C VAL A 120 0.25 9.27 -17.54
N GLY A 121 -0.32 8.93 -18.69
CA GLY A 121 -1.63 9.43 -19.11
C GLY A 121 -1.64 10.96 -19.21
N ASP A 122 -2.55 11.62 -18.49
CA ASP A 122 -2.55 13.08 -18.38
C ASP A 122 -1.38 13.55 -17.48
N ARG A 123 -0.32 14.05 -18.11
CA ARG A 123 0.93 14.42 -17.44
C ARG A 123 0.74 15.48 -16.34
N ALA A 124 -0.17 16.44 -16.53
CA ALA A 124 -0.39 17.51 -15.56
C ALA A 124 -1.01 16.95 -14.27
N THR A 125 -2.10 16.19 -14.40
CA THR A 125 -2.79 15.53 -13.29
C THR A 125 -1.87 14.52 -12.61
N TRP A 126 -1.08 13.78 -13.40
CA TRP A 126 -0.09 12.83 -12.88
C TRP A 126 0.93 13.54 -11.97
N ILE A 127 1.54 14.63 -12.45
CA ILE A 127 2.54 15.39 -11.68
C ILE A 127 1.92 15.98 -10.42
N GLU A 128 0.74 16.56 -10.51
CA GLU A 128 0.02 17.10 -9.34
C GLU A 128 -0.23 16.01 -8.30
N SER A 129 -0.73 14.86 -8.72
CA SER A 129 -1.02 13.72 -7.85
C SER A 129 0.23 13.23 -7.11
N PHE A 130 1.36 13.06 -7.82
CA PHE A 130 2.60 12.58 -7.21
C PHE A 130 3.34 13.66 -6.40
N LYS A 131 3.13 14.95 -6.67
CA LYS A 131 3.56 16.04 -5.77
C LYS A 131 2.80 15.98 -4.46
N ALA A 132 1.48 15.85 -4.52
CA ALA A 132 0.62 15.73 -3.35
C ALA A 132 0.91 14.46 -2.53
N SER A 133 1.33 13.37 -3.18
CA SER A 133 1.65 12.10 -2.51
C SER A 133 3.14 11.87 -2.27
N ARG A 134 4.02 12.87 -2.47
CA ARG A 134 5.48 12.69 -2.39
C ARG A 134 5.92 12.15 -1.04
N GLU A 135 5.32 12.65 0.03
CA GLU A 135 5.60 12.22 1.40
C GLU A 135 5.26 10.75 1.64
N THR A 136 4.44 10.11 0.79
CA THR A 136 4.09 8.70 1.02
C THR A 136 5.26 7.75 0.73
N PHE A 137 6.22 8.15 -0.11
CA PHE A 137 7.37 7.32 -0.46
C PHE A 137 8.42 7.33 0.65
N THR A 138 9.00 6.16 0.93
CA THR A 138 10.18 6.08 1.80
C THR A 138 11.45 6.38 0.99
N ALA A 139 12.42 7.06 1.58
CA ALA A 139 13.72 7.32 0.96
C ALA A 139 14.68 6.12 1.03
N ASP A 140 14.57 5.29 2.06
CA ASP A 140 15.53 4.22 2.39
C ASP A 140 14.96 2.81 2.18
N SER A 141 13.65 2.70 1.96
CA SER A 141 12.93 1.44 1.82
C SER A 141 13.02 0.54 3.05
N LEU A 142 13.39 1.06 4.23
CA LEU A 142 13.46 0.29 5.46
C LEU A 142 12.05 -0.01 5.99
N PRO A 143 11.67 -1.29 6.16
CA PRO A 143 10.50 -1.63 6.96
C PRO A 143 10.76 -1.24 8.41
N THR A 144 9.80 -0.55 9.05
CA THR A 144 9.91 -0.15 10.46
C THR A 144 8.93 -0.95 11.32
N LYS A 145 9.35 -1.27 12.54
CA LYS A 145 8.50 -1.91 13.56
C LYS A 145 7.26 -1.07 13.83
N GLU A 146 7.41 0.25 13.88
CA GLU A 146 6.32 1.19 14.09
C GLU A 146 5.27 1.09 12.98
N ALA A 147 5.67 1.08 11.70
CA ALA A 147 4.74 0.93 10.59
C ALA A 147 3.99 -0.41 10.65
N VAL A 148 4.70 -1.50 10.98
CA VAL A 148 4.07 -2.82 11.16
C VAL A 148 3.06 -2.80 12.31
N MET A 149 3.41 -2.21 13.45
CA MET A 149 2.50 -2.10 14.59
C MET A 149 1.26 -1.25 14.27
N THR A 150 1.40 -0.15 13.54
CA THR A 150 0.27 0.66 13.08
C THR A 150 -0.67 -0.16 12.20
N VAL A 151 -0.13 -0.96 11.29
CA VAL A 151 -0.93 -1.85 10.44
C VAL A 151 -1.64 -2.91 11.30
N LEU A 152 -0.94 -3.58 12.22
CA LEU A 152 -1.53 -4.59 13.11
C LEU A 152 -2.69 -4.01 13.94
N ARG A 153 -2.50 -2.84 14.56
CA ARG A 153 -3.57 -2.13 15.29
C ARG A 153 -4.77 -1.84 14.41
N THR A 154 -4.54 -1.48 13.15
CA THR A 154 -5.62 -1.19 12.21
C THR A 154 -6.40 -2.46 11.87
N PHE A 155 -5.73 -3.59 11.59
CA PHE A 155 -6.36 -4.88 11.33
C PHE A 155 -7.23 -5.37 12.51
N GLU A 156 -6.75 -5.17 13.73
CA GLU A 156 -7.50 -5.50 14.95
C GLU A 156 -8.71 -4.57 15.13
N ALA A 157 -8.52 -3.26 14.96
CA ALA A 157 -9.59 -2.28 15.09
C ALA A 157 -10.75 -2.48 14.08
N VAL A 158 -10.46 -3.04 12.91
CA VAL A 158 -11.48 -3.37 11.90
C VAL A 158 -11.97 -4.83 11.97
N GLY A 159 -11.65 -5.56 13.05
CA GLY A 159 -12.16 -6.92 13.28
C GLY A 159 -11.69 -7.97 12.27
N GLN A 160 -10.77 -7.64 11.36
CA GLN A 160 -10.28 -8.60 10.38
C GLN A 160 -9.39 -9.67 10.99
N ILE A 161 -8.69 -9.33 12.08
CA ILE A 161 -7.76 -10.23 12.75
C ILE A 161 -7.89 -10.05 14.27
N PRO A 162 -8.39 -11.06 15.01
CA PRO A 162 -8.36 -11.01 16.46
C PRO A 162 -6.90 -11.06 16.93
N ASN A 163 -6.56 -10.26 17.94
CA ASN A 163 -5.23 -10.25 18.57
C ASN A 163 -4.08 -9.90 17.62
N ALA A 164 -4.30 -9.11 16.56
CA ALA A 164 -3.23 -8.76 15.62
C ALA A 164 -2.05 -8.09 16.33
N THR A 165 -2.30 -7.27 17.35
CA THR A 165 -1.24 -6.64 18.17
C THR A 165 -0.42 -7.61 19.01
N ARG A 166 -0.86 -8.87 19.18
CA ARG A 166 -0.09 -9.93 19.85
C ARG A 166 0.90 -10.65 18.93
N MET A 167 0.86 -10.40 17.61
CA MET A 167 1.88 -10.94 16.69
C MET A 167 3.24 -10.30 16.99
N ASP A 168 4.30 -11.10 16.99
CA ASP A 168 5.66 -10.58 17.12
C ASP A 168 6.04 -9.76 15.86
N PRO A 169 6.20 -8.43 15.97
CA PRO A 169 6.56 -7.59 14.82
C PRO A 169 7.98 -7.85 14.32
N ASP A 170 8.88 -8.37 15.16
CA ASP A 170 10.26 -8.66 14.76
C ASP A 170 10.30 -9.93 13.89
N GLY A 171 9.38 -10.87 14.12
CA GLY A 171 9.10 -12.00 13.23
C GLY A 171 8.44 -11.65 11.89
N LEU A 172 7.97 -10.41 11.71
CA LEU A 172 7.33 -9.92 10.49
C LEU A 172 8.26 -9.12 9.59
N ILE A 173 9.47 -8.77 10.03
CA ILE A 173 10.42 -7.95 9.30
C ILE A 173 11.74 -8.69 9.14
N ASP A 174 12.40 -8.50 8.00
CA ASP A 174 13.82 -8.84 7.80
C ASP A 174 14.53 -7.72 7.05
N THR A 175 15.27 -6.89 7.80
CA THR A 175 15.94 -5.70 7.24
C THR A 175 17.31 -5.99 6.63
N ARG A 176 17.81 -7.23 6.70
CA ARG A 176 19.19 -7.56 6.27
C ARG A 176 19.42 -7.23 4.80
N PHE A 177 18.42 -7.49 3.95
CA PHE A 177 18.48 -7.23 2.52
C PHE A 177 18.53 -5.73 2.21
N VAL A 178 17.69 -4.92 2.85
CA VAL A 178 17.72 -3.46 2.68
C VAL A 178 19.01 -2.86 3.20
N ARG A 179 19.47 -3.27 4.39
CA ARG A 179 20.74 -2.76 4.97
C ARG A 179 21.91 -3.03 4.04
N LYS A 180 22.03 -4.26 3.54
CA LYS A 180 23.05 -4.64 2.54
C LYS A 180 22.92 -3.84 1.24
N ALA A 181 21.70 -3.54 0.79
CA ALA A 181 21.46 -2.73 -0.40
C ALA A 181 21.81 -1.24 -0.16
N LEU A 182 21.60 -0.72 1.05
CA LEU A 182 21.92 0.66 1.42
C LEU A 182 23.43 0.90 1.49
N GLU A 183 24.22 -0.10 1.87
CA GLU A 183 25.69 -0.05 1.92
C GLU A 183 26.35 0.02 0.53
N ARG A 184 25.65 -0.43 -0.51
CA ARG A 184 26.11 -0.38 -1.89
C ARG A 184 25.87 1.04 -2.43
N LYS A 185 26.97 1.77 -2.67
CA LYS A 185 26.97 3.09 -3.31
C LYS A 185 26.41 3.03 -4.73
#